data_AF-A0ABD0RPF9-F1
#
_entry.id   AF-A0ABD0RPF9-F1
#
_cell.length_a   1.000
_cell.length_b   1.000
_cell.length_c   1.000
_cell.angle_alpha   90.00
_cell.angle_beta   90.00
_cell.angle_gamma   90.00
#
_symmetry.space_group_name_H-M   'P 1'
#
loop_
_entity.id
_entity.type
_entity.pdbx_description
1 polymer ?
#
loop_
_entity_poly.entity_id
_entity_poly.type
_entity_poly.pdbx_seq_one_letter_code
_entity_poly.pdbx_strand_id
1 'polypeptide(L)' 'MKLLILAALFGLSFAQFDANTKYGRTAIVHLFEWRWADIAAECERYLGPNGFGGVQ' A
#
# COMPACT_ATOMS: atom_id res chain seq x y z
N MET A 1 -4.30 -22.50 -30.11
CA MET A 1 -4.47 -21.02 -30.03
C MET A 1 -5.59 -20.62 -29.07
N LYS A 2 -6.83 -21.09 -29.24
CA LYS A 2 -7.96 -20.75 -28.33
C LYS A 2 -7.70 -21.03 -26.84
N LEU A 3 -7.07 -22.18 -26.52
CA LEU A 3 -6.70 -22.54 -25.14
C LEU A 3 -5.65 -21.61 -24.52
N LEU A 4 -4.69 -21.13 -25.32
CA LEU A 4 -3.67 -20.18 -24.87
C LEU A 4 -4.29 -18.80 -24.58
N ILE A 5 -5.24 -18.37 -25.42
CA ILE A 5 -5.98 -17.12 -25.21
C ILE A 5 -6.82 -17.23 -23.92
N LEU A 6 -7.50 -18.35 -23.70
CA LEU A 6 -8.27 -18.57 -22.46
C LEU A 6 -7.39 -18.54 -21.20
N ALA A 7 -6.22 -19.19 -21.23
CA ALA A 7 -5.30 -19.20 -20.11
C ALA A 7 -4.74 -17.80 -19.79
N ALA A 8 -4.44 -17.00 -20.82
CA ALA A 8 -3.98 -15.62 -20.65
C ALA A 8 -5.07 -14.73 -20.03
N LEU A 9 -6.32 -14.84 -20.49
CA LEU A 9 -7.45 -14.10 -19.93
C LEU A 9 -7.71 -14.47 -18.46
N PHE A 10 -7.56 -15.76 -18.10
CA PHE A 10 -7.67 -16.21 -16.71
C PHE A 10 -6.55 -15.64 -15.84
N GLY A 11 -5.30 -15.59 -16.34
CA GLY A 11 -4.17 -14.98 -15.64
C GLY A 11 -4.34 -13.48 -15.37
N LEU A 12 -4.94 -12.74 -16.31
CA LEU A 12 -5.25 -11.31 -16.14
C LEU A 12 -6.38 -11.04 -15.13
N SER A 13 -7.13 -12.07 -14.72
CA SER A 13 -8.20 -11.94 -13.74
C SER A 13 -7.70 -11.89 -12.29
N PHE A 14 -6.39 -12.10 -12.07
CA PHE A 14 -5.77 -11.96 -10.75
C PHE A 14 -5.51 -10.48 -10.43
N ALA A 15 -6.07 -10.01 -9.32
CA ALA A 15 -5.79 -8.67 -8.78
C ALA A 15 -4.54 -8.68 -7.88
N GLN A 16 -3.91 -7.51 -7.72
CA GLN A 16 -2.84 -7.30 -6.74
C GLN A 16 -3.44 -6.93 -5.38
N PHE A 17 -2.98 -7.62 -4.33
CA PHE A 17 -3.42 -7.41 -2.95
C PHE A 17 -2.28 -6.96 -2.02
N ASP A 18 -1.05 -6.83 -2.53
CA ASP A 18 0.08 -6.28 -1.80
C ASP A 18 -0.11 -4.78 -1.54
N ALA A 19 -0.03 -4.37 -0.27
CA ALA A 19 -0.13 -2.98 0.16
C ALA A 19 1.13 -2.16 -0.18
N ASN A 20 2.22 -2.80 -0.63
CA ASN A 20 3.51 -2.21 -0.94
C ASN A 20 4.16 -1.47 0.23
N THR A 21 3.91 -1.92 1.46
CA THR A 21 4.57 -1.38 2.65
C THR A 21 5.95 -2.01 2.83
N LYS A 22 6.86 -1.30 3.50
CA LYS A 22 8.18 -1.86 3.82
C LYS A 22 8.02 -3.07 4.75
N TYR A 23 8.92 -4.06 4.62
CA TYR A 23 8.93 -5.26 5.47
C TYR A 23 8.80 -4.93 6.97
N GLY A 24 7.97 -5.70 7.67
CA GLY A 24 7.69 -5.53 9.10
C GLY A 24 6.69 -4.43 9.44
N ARG A 25 6.04 -3.80 8.45
CA ARG A 25 5.06 -2.72 8.64
C ARG A 25 3.70 -3.09 8.08
N THR A 26 2.72 -3.29 8.95
CA THR A 26 1.42 -3.86 8.59
C THR A 26 0.24 -2.90 8.75
N ALA A 27 0.46 -1.71 9.33
CA ALA A 27 -0.59 -0.75 9.61
C ALA A 27 -0.51 0.49 8.71
N ILE A 28 -1.66 0.90 8.19
CA ILE A 28 -1.89 2.22 7.57
C ILE A 28 -2.75 3.02 8.53
N VAL A 29 -2.40 4.28 8.77
CA VAL A 29 -3.14 5.18 9.67
C VAL A 29 -3.94 6.19 8.87
N HIS A 30 -5.20 6.39 9.23
CA HIS A 30 -6.03 7.43 8.62
C HIS A 30 -5.81 8.75 9.37
N LEU A 31 -5.08 9.69 8.77
CA LEU A 31 -4.85 11.02 9.33
C LEU A 31 -5.91 11.98 8.80
N PHE A 32 -7.15 11.75 9.24
CA PHE A 32 -8.33 12.44 8.75
C PHE A 32 -8.19 13.97 8.89
N GLU A 33 -8.32 14.67 7.75
CA GLU A 33 -8.23 16.14 7.62
C GLU A 33 -6.88 16.76 8.01
N TRP A 34 -5.80 15.97 8.06
CA TRP A 34 -4.46 16.52 8.31
C TRP A 34 -3.90 17.27 7.09
N ARG A 35 -3.12 18.31 7.36
CA ARG A 35 -2.42 19.07 6.31
C ARG A 35 -1.14 18.33 5.91
N TRP A 36 -0.76 18.45 4.65
CA TRP A 36 0.43 17.77 4.10
C TRP A 36 1.73 18.04 4.85
N ALA A 37 1.96 19.28 5.29
CA ALA A 37 3.17 19.62 6.07
C ALA A 37 3.22 18.90 7.42
N ASP A 38 2.05 18.71 8.06
CA ASP A 38 1.96 17.98 9.32
C ASP A 38 2.18 16.48 9.09
N ILE A 39 1.64 15.91 7.99
CA ILE A 39 1.86 14.51 7.60
C ILE A 39 3.34 14.25 7.31
N ALA A 40 4.02 15.13 6.58
CA ALA A 40 5.45 14.98 6.30
C ALA A 40 6.29 14.97 7.59
N ALA A 41 6.03 15.90 8.50
CA ALA A 41 6.68 15.93 9.80
C ALA A 41 6.37 14.68 10.65
N GLU A 42 5.14 14.17 10.58
CA GLU A 42 4.67 12.98 11.31
C GLU A 42 5.31 11.69 10.78
N CYS A 43 5.49 11.58 9.47
CA CYS A 43 6.24 10.51 8.81
C CYS A 43 7.65 10.37 9.38
N GLU A 44 8.35 11.49 9.57
CA GLU A 44 9.74 11.51 10.05
C GLU A 44 9.82 11.32 11.57
N ARG A 45 9.04 12.08 12.34
CA ARG A 45 9.19 12.12 13.81
C ARG A 45 8.54 10.93 14.53
N TYR A 46 7.56 10.25 13.92
CA TYR A 46 6.81 9.19 14.60
C TYR A 46 6.53 7.95 13.72
N LEU A 47 5.84 8.08 12.59
CA LEU A 47 5.35 6.91 11.83
C LEU A 47 6.49 6.04 11.28
N GLY A 48 7.54 6.69 10.76
CA GLY A 48 8.76 6.04 10.31
C GLY A 48 9.42 5.24 11.43
N PRO A 49 9.86 5.86 12.54
CA PRO A 49 10.46 5.16 13.67
C PRO A 49 9.58 4.07 14.29
N ASN A 50 8.26 4.25 14.33
CA ASN A 50 7.33 3.34 15.02
C ASN A 50 6.69 2.27 14.11
N GLY A 51 7.19 2.08 12.89
CA GLY A 51 6.81 0.91 12.07
C GLY A 51 5.48 1.02 11.31
N PHE A 52 4.90 2.21 11.15
CA PHE A 52 3.73 2.41 10.29
C PHE A 52 4.11 2.30 8.81
N GLY A 53 3.24 1.65 8.03
CA GLY A 53 3.48 1.32 6.62
C GLY A 53 2.96 2.37 5.62
N GLY A 54 1.96 3.17 6.00
CA GLY A 54 1.40 4.20 5.14
C GLY A 54 0.39 5.11 5.85
N VAL A 55 -0.13 6.09 5.12
CA VAL A 55 -1.15 7.05 5.58
C VAL A 55 -2.32 7.01 4.59
N GLN A 56 -3.54 7.02 5.12
CA GLN A 56 -4.79 7.26 4.40
C GLN A 56 -5.26 8.69 4.66
#